data_AF-A0A3C1NM26-F1
#
_entry.id   AF-A0A3C1NM26-F1
#
_cell.length_a   1.000
_cell.length_b   1.000
_cell.length_c   1.000
_cell.angle_alpha   90.00
_cell.angle_beta   90.00
_cell.angle_gamma   90.00
#
_symmetry.space_group_name_H-M   'P 1'
#
loop_
_entity.id
_entity.type
_entity.pdbx_description
1 polymer ?
#
loop_
_entity_poly.entity_id
_entity_poly.type
_entity_poly.pdbx_seq_one_letter_code
_entity_poly.pdbx_strand_id
1 'polypeptide(L)'
;MDENQHSKTNNAGYENSSSMNKNLTAEAIDRIQGKSDKEYGVNIRKVTTATGTPLKYTIQKTMMRVDLPQPLKPGQRFVFNVDWDYYLVDRMKMGGRGGYEYFAEDGNDLYTITQWYPRLCVYSDNQGWQNKQFTGTGEFALTFGNFTVSMTVPADHVVMSTGQCQNYQQVLSPTEMKRWQQAQN
;
A
#
# COMPACT_ATOMS: atom_id res chain seq x y z
N MET A 1 5.77 2.91 4.50
CA MET A 1 5.25 1.52 4.53
C MET A 1 3.98 1.56 5.34
N ASP A 2 2.90 1.97 4.70
CA ASP A 2 1.77 2.58 5.41
C ASP A 2 0.80 1.54 5.94
N GLU A 3 0.70 0.41 5.24
CA GLU A 3 0.06 -0.81 5.73
C GLU A 3 0.64 -1.30 7.06
N ASN A 4 1.86 -0.88 7.46
CA ASN A 4 2.40 -1.17 8.78
C ASN A 4 1.56 -0.57 9.92
N GLN A 5 0.59 0.31 9.66
CA GLN A 5 -0.42 0.72 10.64
C GLN A 5 -1.21 -0.48 11.21
N HIS A 6 -1.38 -1.54 10.42
CA HIS A 6 -2.05 -2.78 10.82
C HIS A 6 -1.07 -3.79 11.45
N SER A 7 0.24 -3.56 11.32
CA SER A 7 1.27 -4.44 11.87
C SER A 7 1.26 -4.45 13.39
N LYS A 8 1.50 -5.60 14.02
CA LYS A 8 1.68 -5.69 15.48
C LYS A 8 3.07 -5.18 15.92
N THR A 9 4.08 -5.37 15.09
CA THR A 9 5.50 -5.14 15.41
C THR A 9 6.02 -3.83 14.84
N ASN A 10 5.62 -3.51 13.61
CA ASN A 10 6.17 -2.38 12.85
C ASN A 10 5.25 -1.16 12.78
N ASN A 11 4.15 -1.13 13.54
CA ASN A 11 3.32 0.07 13.63
C ASN A 11 4.08 1.22 14.33
N ALA A 12 3.59 2.45 14.16
CA ALA A 12 4.22 3.63 14.75
C ALA A 12 4.22 3.63 16.29
N GLY A 13 3.34 2.84 16.92
CA GLY A 13 3.23 2.71 18.38
C GLY A 13 2.71 3.95 19.08
N TYR A 14 2.02 4.85 18.36
CA TYR A 14 1.33 5.97 18.98
C TYR A 14 -0.01 5.50 19.52
N GLU A 15 -0.23 5.75 20.81
CA GLU A 15 -1.51 5.49 21.46
C GLU A 15 -2.48 6.62 21.12
N ASN A 16 -3.68 6.26 20.69
CA ASN A 16 -4.79 7.20 20.60
C ASN A 16 -5.57 7.14 21.92
N SER A 17 -6.05 8.27 22.41
CA SER A 17 -7.00 8.28 23.52
C SER A 17 -8.29 7.59 23.08
N SER A 18 -8.74 6.60 23.85
CA SER A 18 -10.03 5.97 23.65
C SER A 18 -11.09 6.65 24.51
N SER A 19 -12.20 7.07 23.92
CA SER A 19 -13.42 7.38 24.66
C SER A 19 -14.40 6.22 24.51
N MET A 20 -15.03 5.82 25.61
CA MET A 20 -16.09 4.81 25.57
C MET A 20 -17.42 5.51 25.30
N ASN A 21 -18.00 5.27 24.13
CA ASN A 21 -19.33 5.78 23.81
C ASN A 21 -20.38 5.15 24.73
N LYS A 22 -21.35 5.95 25.18
CA LYS A 22 -22.45 5.47 26.05
C LYS A 22 -23.34 4.41 25.36
N ASN A 23 -23.36 4.40 24.03
CA ASN A 23 -24.03 3.40 23.22
C ASN A 23 -23.00 2.79 22.25
N LEU A 24 -22.72 1.49 22.40
CA LEU A 24 -21.82 0.74 21.51
C LEU A 24 -22.66 -0.20 20.64
N THR A 25 -22.42 -0.22 19.33
CA THR A 25 -22.99 -1.24 18.44
C THR A 25 -22.13 -2.50 18.46
N ALA A 26 -22.67 -3.63 18.00
CA ALA A 26 -21.91 -4.88 17.90
C ALA A 26 -20.66 -4.70 17.02
N GLU A 27 -20.78 -3.97 15.91
CA GLU A 27 -19.67 -3.67 15.00
C GLU A 27 -18.61 -2.76 15.64
N ALA A 28 -18.99 -1.93 16.61
CA ALA A 28 -18.04 -1.12 17.37
C ALA A 28 -17.27 -1.97 18.37
N ILE A 29 -17.92 -2.97 18.99
CA ILE A 29 -17.28 -3.93 19.91
C ILE A 29 -16.29 -4.83 19.15
N ASP A 30 -16.69 -5.37 18.00
CA ASP A 30 -15.81 -6.19 17.16
C ASP A 30 -14.58 -5.41 16.69
N ARG A 31 -14.74 -4.13 16.35
CA ARG A 31 -13.64 -3.23 16.00
C ARG A 31 -12.64 -3.03 17.15
N ILE A 32 -13.13 -2.95 18.38
CA ILE A 32 -12.28 -2.83 19.58
C ILE A 32 -11.53 -4.13 19.85
N GLN A 33 -12.14 -5.29 19.59
CA GLN A 33 -11.52 -6.61 19.78
C GLN A 33 -10.59 -7.02 18.62
N GLY A 34 -10.70 -6.36 17.46
CA GLY A 34 -10.29 -6.86 16.15
C GLY A 34 -8.80 -6.79 15.74
N LYS A 35 -7.83 -6.80 16.65
CA LYS A 35 -6.41 -7.00 16.24
C LYS A 35 -6.05 -8.48 16.25
N SER A 36 -6.48 -9.19 15.20
CA SER A 36 -6.26 -10.63 14.97
C SER A 36 -4.80 -11.06 15.08
N ASP A 37 -4.52 -12.36 15.23
CA ASP A 37 -3.17 -12.96 15.30
C ASP A 37 -2.34 -12.95 14.02
N LYS A 38 -2.91 -12.52 12.89
CA LYS A 38 -2.16 -12.38 11.63
C LYS A 38 -1.16 -11.22 11.70
N GLU A 39 0.03 -11.45 11.16
CA GLU A 39 1.03 -10.40 10.94
C GLU A 39 0.67 -9.60 9.68
N TYR A 40 0.02 -8.44 9.87
CA TYR A 40 -0.25 -7.49 8.80
C TYR A 40 0.90 -6.48 8.62
N GLY A 41 0.81 -5.71 7.54
CA GLY A 41 1.81 -4.72 7.16
C GLY A 41 2.80 -5.23 6.14
N VAL A 42 3.60 -4.29 5.63
CA VAL A 42 4.62 -4.51 4.61
C VAL A 42 5.78 -5.30 5.18
N ASN A 43 6.00 -6.47 4.58
CA ASN A 43 7.16 -7.31 4.81
C ASN A 43 8.16 -7.05 3.68
N ILE A 44 9.29 -6.41 4.00
CA ILE A 44 10.39 -6.25 3.04
C ILE A 44 11.16 -7.57 2.99
N ARG A 45 11.16 -8.22 1.82
CA ARG A 45 11.89 -9.48 1.59
C ARG A 45 13.30 -9.22 1.13
N LYS A 46 13.49 -8.24 0.25
CA LYS A 46 14.77 -7.97 -0.38
C LYS A 46 14.89 -6.51 -0.77
N VAL A 47 16.09 -5.96 -0.63
CA VAL A 47 16.48 -4.67 -1.21
C VAL A 47 17.80 -4.87 -1.94
N THR A 48 17.84 -4.51 -3.22
CA THR A 48 19.04 -4.68 -4.04
C THR A 48 19.31 -3.46 -4.91
N THR A 49 20.54 -3.33 -5.40
CA THR A 49 20.81 -2.48 -6.56
C THR A 49 19.99 -2.95 -7.77
N ALA A 50 19.92 -2.13 -8.83
CA ALA A 50 19.34 -2.53 -10.11
C ALA A 50 19.92 -3.84 -10.66
N THR A 51 21.20 -4.13 -10.38
CA THR A 51 21.92 -5.34 -10.82
C THR A 51 21.71 -6.56 -9.91
N GLY A 52 20.92 -6.43 -8.84
CA GLY A 52 20.61 -7.54 -7.92
C GLY A 52 21.56 -7.69 -6.72
N THR A 53 22.56 -6.81 -6.57
CA THR A 53 23.47 -6.82 -5.41
C THR A 53 22.72 -6.39 -4.16
N PRO A 54 22.77 -7.15 -3.04
CA PRO A 54 22.08 -6.76 -1.79
C PRO A 54 22.52 -5.39 -1.28
N LEU A 55 21.55 -4.58 -0.85
CA LEU A 55 21.77 -3.30 -0.19
C LEU A 55 21.53 -3.43 1.31
N LYS A 56 22.29 -2.68 2.11
CA LYS A 56 22.02 -2.55 3.54
C LYS A 56 20.80 -1.64 3.72
N TYR A 57 19.88 -2.06 4.58
CA TYR A 57 18.73 -1.26 4.95
C TYR A 57 18.37 -1.50 6.42
N THR A 58 17.62 -0.56 6.99
CA THR A 58 17.09 -0.65 8.36
C THR A 58 15.61 -0.33 8.32
N ILE A 59 14.80 -1.25 8.84
CA ILE A 59 13.37 -1.00 9.07
C ILE A 59 13.23 -0.36 10.44
N GLN A 60 12.57 0.79 10.49
CA GLN A 60 12.21 1.50 11.70
C GLN A 60 10.72 1.77 11.66
N LYS A 61 9.93 0.87 12.26
CA LYS A 61 8.47 0.94 12.31
C LYS A 61 7.86 1.07 10.89
N THR A 62 7.22 2.19 10.57
CA THR A 62 6.54 2.38 9.27
C THR A 62 7.50 2.90 8.17
N MET A 63 8.78 3.04 8.49
CA MET A 63 9.81 3.62 7.61
C MET A 63 10.97 2.65 7.36
N MET A 64 11.59 2.75 6.18
CA MET A 64 12.79 2.00 5.83
C MET A 64 13.85 2.99 5.36
N ARG A 65 15.07 2.89 5.93
CA ARG A 65 16.25 3.59 5.44
C ARG A 65 17.08 2.62 4.61
N VAL A 66 17.40 3.01 3.37
CA VAL A 66 18.34 2.27 2.51
C VAL A 66 19.68 2.99 2.53
N ASP A 67 20.74 2.28 2.88
CA ASP A 67 22.09 2.83 2.96
C ASP A 67 22.74 2.73 1.56
N LEU A 68 22.95 3.88 0.92
CA LEU A 68 23.55 3.93 -0.41
C LEU A 68 25.05 3.61 -0.33
N PRO A 69 25.60 2.85 -1.30
CA PRO A 69 27.04 2.54 -1.33
C PRO A 69 27.92 3.78 -1.48
N GLN A 70 27.39 4.84 -2.10
CA GLN A 70 28.05 6.13 -2.32
C GLN A 70 27.05 7.26 -2.11
N PRO A 71 27.48 8.44 -1.62
CA PRO A 71 26.62 9.62 -1.51
C PRO A 71 26.03 10.02 -2.87
N LEU A 72 24.72 10.28 -2.90
CA LEU A 72 24.02 10.74 -4.09
C LEU A 72 24.12 12.26 -4.20
N LYS A 73 24.85 12.76 -5.21
CA LYS A 73 25.01 14.21 -5.45
C LYS A 73 23.79 14.77 -6.23
N PRO A 74 23.55 16.10 -6.19
CA PRO A 74 22.51 16.73 -6.98
C PRO A 74 22.59 16.34 -8.47
N GLY A 75 21.45 16.03 -9.08
CA GLY A 75 21.34 15.60 -10.48
C GLY A 75 21.72 14.15 -10.76
N GLN A 76 22.25 13.41 -9.77
CA GLN A 76 22.52 11.98 -9.94
C GLN A 76 21.26 11.15 -9.73
N ARG A 77 21.25 9.96 -10.34
CA ARG A 77 20.19 8.96 -10.23
C ARG A 77 20.72 7.69 -9.61
N PHE A 78 19.96 7.12 -8.68
CA PHE A 78 20.18 5.78 -8.16
C PHE A 78 18.95 4.92 -8.43
N VAL A 79 19.16 3.68 -8.87
CA VAL A 79 18.09 2.73 -9.16
C VAL A 79 18.31 1.48 -8.31
N PHE A 80 17.26 1.07 -7.62
CA PHE A 80 17.27 -0.07 -6.72
C PHE A 80 15.92 -0.79 -6.81
N ASN A 81 15.93 -2.05 -6.40
CA ASN A 81 14.76 -2.91 -6.37
C ASN A 81 14.37 -3.18 -4.92
N VAL A 82 13.08 -3.29 -4.69
CA VAL A 82 12.49 -3.72 -3.42
C VAL A 82 11.57 -4.87 -3.72
N ASP A 83 11.66 -5.92 -2.93
CA ASP A 83 10.74 -7.06 -2.93
C ASP A 83 9.95 -7.01 -1.62
N TRP A 84 8.62 -7.03 -1.72
CA TRP A 84 7.74 -6.90 -0.57
C TRP A 84 6.41 -7.63 -0.78
N ASP A 85 5.79 -8.00 0.34
CA ASP A 85 4.41 -8.48 0.41
C ASP A 85 3.70 -7.93 1.64
N TYR A 86 2.38 -8.06 1.65
CA TYR A 86 1.54 -7.86 2.83
C TYR A 86 0.21 -8.59 2.65
N TYR A 87 -0.44 -8.91 3.77
CA TYR A 87 -1.79 -9.45 3.74
C TYR A 87 -2.83 -8.34 3.65
N LEU A 88 -3.86 -8.55 2.82
CA LEU A 88 -5.04 -7.69 2.80
C LEU A 88 -5.87 -7.92 4.06
N VAL A 89 -6.31 -6.81 4.66
CA VAL A 89 -7.20 -6.80 5.82
C VAL A 89 -8.66 -6.92 5.39
N ASP A 90 -9.49 -7.48 6.26
CA ASP A 90 -10.95 -7.36 6.14
C ASP A 90 -11.31 -5.90 6.45
N ARG A 91 -11.64 -5.12 5.40
CA ARG A 91 -11.80 -3.66 5.52
C ARG A 91 -13.03 -3.29 6.34
N MET A 92 -14.04 -4.16 6.37
CA MET A 92 -15.28 -3.92 7.12
C MET A 92 -15.04 -4.05 8.62
N LYS A 93 -14.10 -4.91 9.02
CA LYS A 93 -13.70 -5.08 10.42
C LYS A 93 -12.57 -4.15 10.85
N MET A 94 -11.52 -4.02 10.04
CA MET A 94 -10.30 -3.29 10.42
C MET A 94 -10.33 -1.81 10.03
N GLY A 95 -11.22 -1.41 9.14
CA GLY A 95 -11.23 -0.08 8.54
C GLY A 95 -9.99 0.17 7.67
N GLY A 96 -9.79 1.42 7.27
CA GLY A 96 -8.72 1.81 6.35
C GLY A 96 -9.21 1.91 4.91
N ARG A 97 -8.30 2.32 4.01
CA ARG A 97 -8.61 2.56 2.59
C ARG A 97 -8.43 1.29 1.73
N GLY A 98 -7.48 0.44 2.09
CA GLY A 98 -7.21 -0.84 1.42
C GLY A 98 -7.80 -2.02 2.18
N GLY A 99 -7.94 -3.16 1.50
CA GLY A 99 -8.45 -4.41 2.05
C GLY A 99 -9.45 -5.09 1.12
N TYR A 100 -10.05 -6.16 1.61
CA TYR A 100 -11.15 -6.85 0.94
C TYR A 100 -12.46 -6.67 1.69
N GLU A 101 -13.57 -6.78 0.97
CA GLU A 101 -14.94 -6.78 1.50
C GLU A 101 -15.72 -7.94 0.90
N TYR A 102 -16.35 -8.72 1.76
CA TYR A 102 -17.15 -9.88 1.39
C TYR A 102 -18.62 -9.49 1.15
N PHE A 103 -19.16 -9.90 -0.01
CA PHE A 103 -20.55 -9.71 -0.40
C PHE A 103 -21.30 -11.03 -0.25
N ALA A 104 -22.22 -11.09 0.71
CA ALA A 104 -22.91 -12.33 1.05
C ALA A 104 -23.98 -12.71 0.01
N GLU A 105 -24.48 -11.74 -0.74
CA GLU A 105 -25.52 -11.90 -1.75
C GLU A 105 -25.10 -12.81 -2.90
N ASP A 106 -23.81 -12.79 -3.26
CA ASP A 106 -23.25 -13.57 -4.35
C ASP A 106 -22.00 -14.39 -3.96
N GLY A 107 -21.55 -14.28 -2.71
CA GLY A 107 -20.43 -15.05 -2.17
C GLY A 107 -19.05 -14.59 -2.65
N ASN A 108 -18.94 -13.37 -3.17
CA ASN A 108 -17.71 -12.83 -3.75
C ASN A 108 -17.01 -11.82 -2.83
N ASP A 109 -15.72 -11.62 -3.06
CA ASP A 109 -14.92 -10.57 -2.41
C ASP A 109 -14.55 -9.46 -3.39
N LEU A 110 -14.72 -8.20 -2.97
CA LEU A 110 -14.15 -7.04 -3.64
C LEU A 110 -12.79 -6.71 -3.03
N TYR A 111 -11.75 -6.67 -3.86
CA TYR A 111 -10.40 -6.31 -3.43
C TYR A 111 -10.09 -4.85 -3.78
N THR A 112 -9.78 -4.04 -2.78
CA THR A 112 -9.36 -2.66 -2.95
C THR A 112 -7.92 -2.50 -2.48
N ILE A 113 -7.02 -2.36 -3.45
CA ILE A 113 -5.57 -2.29 -3.20
C ILE A 113 -5.14 -0.82 -3.29
N THR A 114 -4.86 -0.21 -2.15
CA THR A 114 -4.34 1.16 -2.06
C THR A 114 -3.09 1.18 -1.20
N GLN A 115 -2.28 2.25 -1.29
CA GLN A 115 -1.05 2.39 -0.49
C GLN A 115 -0.11 1.16 -0.63
N TRP A 116 -0.12 0.57 -1.82
CA TRP A 116 0.25 -0.83 -2.08
C TRP A 116 1.75 -1.09 -2.26
N TYR A 117 2.57 -0.04 -2.19
CA TYR A 117 4.02 -0.13 -2.34
C TYR A 117 4.76 0.75 -1.33
N PRO A 118 5.99 0.38 -0.93
CA PRO A 118 6.88 1.27 -0.20
C PRO A 118 7.15 2.54 -1.01
N ARG A 119 6.73 3.69 -0.48
CA ARG A 119 6.89 5.00 -1.10
C ARG A 119 8.15 5.69 -0.61
N LEU A 120 8.83 6.42 -1.50
CA LEU A 120 9.95 7.29 -1.14
C LEU A 120 9.42 8.51 -0.39
N CYS A 121 9.97 8.81 0.79
CA CYS A 121 9.62 10.03 1.51
C CYS A 121 10.25 11.26 0.86
N VAL A 122 9.62 12.42 1.03
CA VAL A 122 10.12 13.68 0.48
C VAL A 122 11.43 14.08 1.17
N TYR A 123 12.41 14.48 0.36
CA TYR A 123 13.55 15.27 0.81
C TYR A 123 13.28 16.74 0.48
N SER A 124 13.11 17.59 1.50
CA SER A 124 12.99 19.04 1.31
C SER A 124 14.33 19.74 1.51
N ASP A 125 14.50 20.88 0.85
CA ASP A 125 15.66 21.76 0.95
C ASP A 125 15.89 22.33 2.36
N ASN A 126 14.82 22.56 3.13
CA ASN A 126 14.86 23.17 4.45
C ASN A 126 14.84 22.20 5.64
N GLN A 127 14.26 21.00 5.48
CA GLN A 127 14.05 20.03 6.57
C GLN A 127 14.71 18.67 6.30
N GLY A 128 15.28 18.47 5.10
CA GLY A 128 15.88 17.20 4.70
C GLY A 128 14.82 16.11 4.51
N TRP A 129 15.15 14.87 4.86
CA TRP A 129 14.22 13.74 4.74
C TRP A 129 13.06 13.85 5.73
N GLN A 130 11.83 13.79 5.22
CA GLN A 130 10.63 13.68 6.03
C GLN A 130 10.54 12.27 6.63
N ASN A 131 10.92 12.14 7.90
CA ASN A 131 11.10 10.86 8.59
C ASN A 131 10.08 10.62 9.73
N LYS A 132 8.99 11.39 9.76
CA LYS A 132 7.88 11.17 10.71
C LYS A 132 7.19 9.85 10.38
N GLN A 133 6.86 9.09 11.42
CA GLN A 133 6.17 7.80 11.30
C GLN A 133 4.72 8.01 10.87
N PHE A 134 4.19 7.07 10.09
CA PHE A 134 2.79 7.10 9.68
C PHE A 134 1.90 6.61 10.82
N THR A 135 0.94 7.43 11.23
CA THR A 135 0.08 7.18 12.40
C THR A 135 -1.33 6.73 12.03
N GLY A 136 -1.58 6.44 10.74
CA GLY A 136 -2.87 5.97 10.21
C GLY A 136 -3.83 7.06 9.76
N THR A 137 -3.69 8.29 10.26
CA THR A 137 -4.63 9.40 10.00
C THR A 137 -3.99 10.65 9.39
N GLY A 138 -2.68 10.65 9.18
CA GLY A 138 -1.97 11.77 8.54
C GLY A 138 -1.95 11.66 7.02
N GLU A 139 -2.01 12.78 6.32
CA GLU A 139 -1.73 12.82 4.88
C GLU A 139 -0.22 12.75 4.60
N PHE A 140 0.12 12.25 3.41
CA PHE A 140 1.51 11.96 3.04
C PHE A 140 2.17 13.15 2.34
N ALA A 141 3.43 13.45 2.68
CA ALA A 141 4.29 14.24 1.82
C ALA A 141 4.88 13.31 0.75
N LEU A 142 4.48 13.47 -0.50
CA LEU A 142 4.91 12.62 -1.61
C LEU A 142 5.66 13.42 -2.67
N THR A 143 6.67 12.79 -3.26
CA THR A 143 7.29 13.27 -4.50
C THR A 143 6.49 12.80 -5.70
N PHE A 144 6.38 13.65 -6.72
CA PHE A 144 5.84 13.22 -8.01
C PHE A 144 6.76 12.21 -8.69
N GLY A 145 6.16 11.25 -9.40
CA GLY A 145 6.87 10.23 -10.14
C GLY A 145 6.01 9.68 -11.26
N ASN A 146 6.68 9.14 -12.28
CA ASN A 146 6.03 8.39 -13.36
C ASN A 146 6.06 6.91 -13.01
N PHE A 147 4.96 6.21 -13.29
CA PHE A 147 4.81 4.80 -12.95
C PHE A 147 4.56 3.97 -14.20
N THR A 148 5.29 2.86 -14.30
CA THR A 148 4.94 1.74 -15.17
C THR A 148 4.57 0.59 -14.26
N VAL A 149 3.32 0.17 -14.32
CA VAL A 149 2.77 -0.84 -13.42
C VAL A 149 2.34 -2.04 -14.24
N SER A 150 2.82 -3.23 -13.86
CA SER A 150 2.33 -4.50 -14.35
C SER A 150 1.60 -5.21 -13.22
N MET A 151 0.41 -5.73 -13.51
CA MET A 151 -0.45 -6.39 -12.54
C MET A 151 -0.78 -7.78 -13.06
N THR A 152 -0.51 -8.80 -12.26
CA THR A 152 -0.97 -10.17 -12.49
C THR A 152 -2.04 -10.47 -11.45
N VAL A 153 -3.24 -10.80 -11.92
CA VAL A 153 -4.41 -11.10 -11.09
C VAL A 153 -5.05 -12.40 -11.57
N PRO A 154 -5.90 -13.06 -10.75
CA PRO A 154 -6.70 -14.19 -11.21
C PRO A 154 -7.52 -13.83 -12.45
N ALA A 155 -7.72 -14.80 -13.34
CA ALA A 155 -8.30 -14.56 -14.67
C ALA A 155 -9.78 -14.15 -14.64
N ASP A 156 -10.47 -14.38 -13.53
CA ASP A 156 -11.86 -14.00 -13.26
C ASP A 156 -12.01 -12.60 -12.65
N HIS A 157 -10.91 -11.86 -12.46
CA HIS A 157 -10.93 -10.50 -11.92
C HIS A 157 -10.81 -9.44 -13.01
N VAL A 158 -11.57 -8.35 -12.85
CA VAL A 158 -11.40 -7.12 -13.63
C VAL A 158 -10.70 -6.07 -12.79
N VAL A 159 -9.64 -5.48 -13.34
CA VAL A 159 -8.85 -4.44 -12.65
C VAL A 159 -9.34 -3.06 -13.05
N MET A 160 -9.64 -2.24 -12.05
CA MET A 160 -9.88 -0.80 -12.20
C MET A 160 -8.75 -0.04 -11.49
N SER A 161 -8.05 0.82 -12.21
CA SER A 161 -6.91 1.56 -11.67
C SER A 161 -6.75 2.92 -12.36
N THR A 162 -6.00 3.81 -11.73
CA THR A 162 -5.58 5.08 -12.31
C THR A 162 -4.52 4.88 -13.39
N GLY A 163 -4.49 5.78 -14.38
CA GLY A 163 -3.53 5.74 -15.48
C GLY A 163 -4.15 5.21 -16.78
N GLN A 164 -3.30 4.88 -17.75
CA GLN A 164 -3.71 4.37 -19.04
C GLN A 164 -3.29 2.90 -19.18
N CYS A 165 -4.27 2.00 -19.28
CA CYS A 165 -3.99 0.59 -19.56
C CYS A 165 -3.39 0.45 -20.96
N GLN A 166 -2.29 -0.29 -21.05
CA GLN A 166 -1.51 -0.43 -22.28
C GLN A 166 -1.90 -1.66 -23.11
N ASN A 167 -2.66 -2.60 -22.54
CA ASN A 167 -2.92 -3.91 -23.13
C ASN A 167 -4.41 -4.30 -23.14
N TYR A 168 -5.35 -3.34 -23.22
CA TYR A 168 -6.79 -3.63 -23.24
C TYR A 168 -7.21 -4.68 -24.28
N GLN A 169 -6.62 -4.64 -25.49
CA GLN A 169 -6.92 -5.61 -26.56
C GLN A 169 -6.55 -7.05 -26.20
N GLN A 170 -5.64 -7.25 -25.24
CA GLN A 170 -5.17 -8.57 -24.82
C GLN A 170 -5.98 -9.11 -23.63
N VAL A 171 -6.61 -8.24 -22.84
CA VAL A 171 -7.23 -8.60 -21.56
C VAL A 171 -8.75 -8.45 -21.53
N LEU A 172 -9.33 -7.62 -22.39
CA LEU A 172 -10.78 -7.48 -22.49
C LEU A 172 -11.37 -8.47 -23.50
N SER A 173 -12.52 -9.04 -23.16
CA SER A 173 -13.34 -9.76 -24.13
C SER A 173 -13.87 -8.82 -25.23
N PRO A 174 -14.32 -9.36 -26.38
CA PRO A 174 -14.89 -8.53 -27.45
C PRO A 174 -16.07 -7.65 -26.99
N THR A 175 -16.90 -8.17 -26.09
CA THR A 175 -18.04 -7.42 -25.52
C THR A 175 -17.58 -6.28 -24.62
N GLU A 176 -16.61 -6.51 -23.75
CA GLU A 176 -16.06 -5.49 -22.86
C GLU A 176 -15.31 -4.42 -23.66
N MET A 177 -14.53 -4.81 -24.66
CA MET A 177 -13.82 -3.89 -25.53
C MET A 177 -14.79 -2.96 -26.28
N LYS A 178 -15.92 -3.51 -26.77
CA LYS A 178 -16.98 -2.70 -27.40
C LYS A 178 -17.58 -1.69 -26.42
N ARG A 179 -17.89 -2.11 -25.18
CA ARG A 179 -18.42 -1.21 -24.14
C ARG A 179 -17.42 -0.13 -23.75
N TRP A 180 -16.14 -0.49 -23.61
CA TRP A 180 -15.06 0.45 -23.35
C TRP A 180 -14.98 1.52 -24.44
N GLN A 181 -14.97 1.14 -25.72
CA GLN A 181 -14.94 2.07 -26.85
C GLN A 181 -16.16 3.00 -26.89
N GLN A 182 -17.35 2.50 -26.54
CA GLN A 182 -18.55 3.32 -26.45
C GLN A 182 -18.46 4.36 -25.34
N ALA A 183 -17.88 4.02 -24.19
CA ALA A 183 -17.73 4.91 -23.04
C ALA A 183 -16.64 5.98 -23.20
N GLN A 184 -15.84 5.95 -24.28
CA GLN A 184 -14.84 6.99 -24.57
C GLN A 184 -15.43 8.25 -25.22
N ASN A 185 -16.68 8.18 -25.70
CA ASN A 185 -17.39 9.29 -26.37
C ASN A 185 -18.50 9.83 -25.46
#